data_AF-A0A950LAW1-F1
#
_entry.id   AF-A0A950LAW1-F1
#
_cell.length_a   1.000
_cell.length_b   1.000
_cell.length_c   1.000
_cell.angle_alpha   90.00
_cell.angle_beta   90.00
_cell.angle_gamma   90.00
#
_symmetry.space_group_name_H-M   'P 1'
#
loop_
_entity.id
_entity.type
_entity.pdbx_description
1 polymer ?
#
loop_
_entity_poly.entity_id
_entity_poly.type
_entity_poly.pdbx_seq_one_letter_code
_entity_poly.pdbx_strand_id
1 'polypeptide(L)' 'GTMAAGIALLRKCGAVVPAAAALIELSFLKGRNRLDVPCEALVAYDS' A
#
# COMPACT_ATOMS: atom_id res chain seq x y z
N GLY A 1 -0.84 3.17 -6.78
CA GLY A 1 0.21 3.09 -7.82
C GLY A 1 1.59 3.19 -7.20
N THR A 2 1.94 4.37 -6.69
CA THR A 2 3.23 4.69 -6.05
C THR A 2 3.65 3.65 -5.00
N MET A 3 2.77 3.28 -4.09
CA MET A 3 3.07 2.29 -3.05
C MET A 3 3.45 0.92 -3.61
N ALA A 4 2.74 0.42 -4.64
CA ALA A 4 3.08 -0.83 -5.32
C ALA A 4 4.46 -0.77 -6.00
N ALA A 5 4.80 0.38 -6.60
CA ALA A 5 6.13 0.60 -7.18
C ALA A 5 7.22 0.61 -6.09
N GLY A 6 6.95 1.25 -4.94
CA GLY A 6 7.85 1.22 -3.79
C GLY A 6 8.11 -0.20 -3.27
N ILE A 7 7.06 -1.02 -3.11
CA ILE A 7 7.17 -2.43 -2.73
C ILE A 7 8.06 -3.19 -3.74
N ALA A 8 7.81 -3.01 -5.03
CA ALA A 8 8.59 -3.67 -6.08
C ALA A 8 10.07 -3.27 -6.04
N LEU A 9 10.38 -1.99 -5.80
CA LEU A 9 11.76 -1.50 -5.68
C LEU A 9 12.47 -2.08 -4.46
N LEU A 10 11.81 -2.12 -3.30
CA LEU A 10 12.37 -2.73 -2.09
C LEU A 10 12.70 -4.21 -2.30
N ARG A 11 11.80 -4.96 -2.95
CA ARG A 11 12.03 -6.37 -3.29
C ARG A 11 13.18 -6.57 -4.28
N LYS A 12 13.37 -5.66 -5.24
CA LYS A 12 14.55 -5.70 -6.13
C LYS A 12 15.87 -5.52 -5.38
N CYS A 13 15.86 -4.86 -4.23
CA CYS A 13 17.01 -4.73 -3.34
C CYS A 13 17.16 -5.91 -2.35
N GLY A 14 16.33 -6.96 -2.47
CA GLY A 14 16.36 -8.12 -1.58
C GLY A 14 15.63 -7.93 -0.25
N ALA A 15 14.87 -6.84 -0.08
CA ALA A 15 14.11 -6.61 1.14
C ALA A 15 12.81 -7.43 1.17
N VAL A 16 12.42 -7.86 2.36
CA VAL A 16 11.09 -8.39 2.64
C VAL A 16 10.17 -7.22 2.99
N VAL A 17 9.03 -7.11 2.31
CA VAL A 17 8.00 -6.11 2.61
C VAL A 17 6.79 -6.83 3.20
N PRO A 18 6.64 -6.86 4.54
CA PRO A 18 5.57 -7.62 5.19
C PRO A 18 4.21 -6.91 5.18
N ALA A 19 4.20 -5.57 5.10
CA ALA A 19 3.00 -4.76 5.12
C ALA A 19 3.27 -3.37 4.54
N ALA A 20 2.20 -2.65 4.23
CA ALA A 20 2.22 -1.22 3.95
C ALA A 20 1.31 -0.48 4.95
N ALA A 21 1.62 0.78 5.22
CA ALA A 21 0.79 1.63 6.07
C ALA A 21 0.64 3.03 5.47
N ALA A 22 -0.49 3.66 5.72
CA ALA A 22 -0.77 5.04 5.35
C ALA A 22 -1.48 5.79 6.49
N LEU A 23 -1.35 7.11 6.53
CA LEU A 23 -2.17 7.93 7.43
C LEU A 23 -3.62 8.00 6.92
N ILE A 24 -3.78 8.15 5.61
CA ILE A 24 -5.07 8.34 4.95
C ILE A 24 -5.20 7.35 3.80
N GLU A 25 -6.32 6.66 3.74
CA GLU A 25 -6.76 5.87 2.59
C GLU A 25 -7.98 6.53 1.93
N LEU A 26 -7.94 6.64 0.59
CA LEU A 26 -9.10 7.00 -0.23
C LEU A 26 -9.69 5.70 -0.78
N SER A 27 -10.60 5.08 -0.02
CA SER A 27 -11.11 3.73 -0.27
C SER A 27 -11.82 3.62 -1.61
N PHE A 28 -12.49 4.68 -2.07
CA PHE A 28 -13.16 4.73 -3.37
C PHE A 28 -12.21 4.56 -4.57
N LEU A 29 -10.91 4.84 -4.41
CA LEU A 29 -9.89 4.61 -5.44
C LEU A 29 -9.42 3.16 -5.55
N LYS A 30 -9.83 2.28 -4.62
CA LYS A 30 -9.46 0.85 -4.57
C LYS A 30 -7.93 0.63 -4.63
N GLY A 31 -7.16 1.56 -4.04
CA GLY A 31 -5.70 1.55 -4.09
C GLY A 31 -5.09 0.31 -3.43
N ARG A 32 -5.67 -0.11 -2.29
CA ARG A 32 -5.29 -1.31 -1.54
C ARG A 32 -5.37 -2.59 -2.36
N ASN A 33 -6.35 -2.72 -3.25
CA ASN A 33 -6.53 -3.90 -4.10
C ASN A 33 -5.35 -4.14 -5.06
N ARG A 34 -4.46 -3.14 -5.22
CA ARG A 34 -3.25 -3.22 -6.06
C ARG A 34 -2.00 -3.62 -5.27
N LEU A 35 -2.13 -3.87 -3.97
CA LEU A 35 -1.03 -4.27 -3.09
C LEU A 35 -1.14 -5.77 -2.80
N ASP A 36 -0.01 -6.46 -2.84
CA ASP A 36 0.10 -7.90 -2.55
C ASP A 36 0.53 -8.18 -1.10
N VAL A 37 0.49 -7.15 -0.26
CA VAL A 37 0.82 -7.19 1.16
C VAL A 37 -0.35 -6.59 1.95
N PRO A 38 -0.54 -6.98 3.22
CA PRO A 38 -1.44 -6.30 4.12
C PRO A 38 -1.22 -4.78 4.10
N CYS A 39 -2.30 -4.01 4.07
CA CYS A 39 -2.25 -2.57 4.07
C CYS A 39 -3.18 -2.03 5.16
N GLU A 40 -2.64 -1.21 6.05
CA GLU A 40 -3.37 -0.57 7.14
C GLU A 40 -3.41 0.94 6.93
N ALA A 41 -4.52 1.58 7.33
CA ALA A 41 -4.63 3.04 7.27
C ALA A 41 -5.27 3.60 8.54
N LEU A 42 -4.72 4.69 9.08
CA LEU A 42 -5.25 5.30 10.30
C LEU A 42 -6.64 5.92 10.09
N VAL A 43 -6.86 6.53 8.93
CA VAL A 43 -8.14 7.13 8.52
C VAL A 43 -8.49 6.67 7.12
N ALA A 44 -9.75 6.30 6.90
CA ALA A 44 -10.26 5.95 5.59
C ALA A 44 -11.42 6.88 5.20
N TYR A 45 -11.38 7.39 3.96
CA TYR A 45 -12.48 8.11 3.33
C TYR A 45 -13.10 7.24 2.24
N ASP A 46 -14.41 7.04 2.31
CA ASP A 46 -15.19 6.18 1.42
C ASP A 46 -15.95 6.93 0.31
N SER A 47 -16.13 8.26 0.45
CA SER A 47 -16.79 9.14 -0.53
C SER A 47 -16.13 10.51 -0.63
#